data_AF-A0A2N2SJK2-F1
#
_entry.id   AF-A0A2N2SJK2-F1
#
_cell.length_a   1.000
_cell.length_b   1.000
_cell.length_c   1.000
_cell.angle_alpha   90.00
_cell.angle_beta   90.00
_cell.angle_gamma   90.00
#
_symmetry.space_group_name_H-M   'P 1'
#
loop_
_entity.id
_entity.type
_entity.pdbx_description
1 polymer ?
#
loop_
_entity_poly.entity_id
_entity_poly.type
_entity_poly.pdbx_seq_one_letter_code
_entity_poly.pdbx_strand_id
1 'polypeptide(L)' 'MKRHGETWRTFLQDGQRLVGDVTPFVSAGRLTRINGLVMEAAGLRLPLGSGCLVMAPGGGYVEAEVVGFNGEKLF' A
#
# COMPACT_ATOMS: atom_id res chain seq x y z
N MET A 1 -37.93 -1.26 18.46
CA MET A 1 -36.73 -1.99 18.93
C MET A 1 -36.04 -2.90 17.92
N LYS A 2 -36.70 -3.44 16.87
CA LYS A 2 -36.08 -4.38 15.90
C LYS A 2 -35.00 -3.77 14.98
N ARG A 3 -35.14 -2.47 14.64
CA ARG A 3 -34.28 -1.75 13.69
C ARG A 3 -32.79 -1.72 14.07
N HIS A 4 -32.48 -1.62 15.37
CA HIS A 4 -31.08 -1.57 15.83
C HIS A 4 -30.37 -2.91 15.61
N GLY A 5 -31.04 -4.04 15.86
CA GLY A 5 -30.46 -5.37 15.69
C GLY A 5 -30.17 -5.71 14.21
N GLU A 6 -30.98 -5.20 13.29
CA GLU A 6 -30.74 -5.32 11.85
C GLU A 6 -29.55 -4.45 11.41
N THR A 7 -29.47 -3.19 11.85
CA THR A 7 -28.33 -2.31 11.57
C THR A 7 -27.00 -2.92 12.04
N TRP A 8 -26.95 -3.45 13.27
CA TRP A 8 -25.75 -4.10 13.79
C TRP A 8 -25.37 -5.36 12.99
N ARG A 9 -26.36 -6.13 12.54
CA ARG A 9 -26.12 -7.33 11.72
C ARG A 9 -25.49 -6.96 10.38
N THR A 10 -26.04 -5.94 9.71
CA THR A 10 -25.48 -5.44 8.44
C THR A 10 -24.05 -4.93 8.64
N PHE A 11 -23.82 -4.11 9.67
CA PHE A 11 -22.48 -3.59 9.97
C PHE A 11 -21.43 -4.70 10.17
N LEU A 12 -21.76 -5.74 10.94
CA LEU A 12 -20.84 -6.85 11.19
C LEU A 12 -20.63 -7.72 9.94
N GLN A 13 -21.68 -7.92 9.12
CA GLN A 13 -21.57 -8.64 7.85
C GLN A 13 -20.67 -7.89 6.86
N ASP A 14 -20.81 -6.57 6.77
CA ASP A 14 -19.95 -5.72 5.94
C ASP A 14 -18.50 -5.78 6.42
N GLY A 15 -18.28 -5.73 7.73
CA GLY A 15 -16.95 -5.89 8.32
C GLY A 15 -16.31 -7.25 8.04
N GLN A 16 -17.08 -8.35 8.14
CA GLN A 16 -16.60 -9.69 7.80
C GLN A 16 -16.21 -9.79 6.32
N ARG A 17 -17.01 -9.20 5.42
CA ARG A 17 -16.69 -9.17 3.99
C ARG A 17 -15.41 -8.38 3.73
N LEU A 18 -15.29 -7.18 4.31
CA LEU A 18 -14.11 -6.34 4.15
C LEU A 18 -12.83 -7.06 4.61
N VAL A 19 -12.89 -7.72 5.77
CA VAL A 19 -11.76 -8.50 6.30
C VAL A 19 -11.47 -9.74 5.44
N GLY A 20 -12.50 -10.37 4.86
CA GLY A 20 -12.32 -11.50 3.94
C GLY A 20 -11.62 -11.13 2.63
N ASP A 21 -11.77 -9.89 2.18
CA ASP A 21 -11.22 -9.39 0.92
C ASP A 21 -9.79 -8.81 1.07
N VAL A 22 -9.21 -8.76 2.27
CA VAL A 22 -7.86 -8.18 2.46
C VAL A 22 -6.75 -9.11 1.98
N THR A 23 -5.72 -8.53 1.36
CA THR A 23 -4.47 -9.24 1.11
C THR A 23 -3.67 -9.34 2.42
N PRO A 24 -3.36 -10.54 2.93
CA PRO A 24 -2.72 -10.70 4.25
C PRO A 24 -1.23 -10.33 4.25
N PHE A 25 -0.64 -10.11 3.07
CA PHE A 25 0.77 -9.77 2.91
C PHE A 25 0.93 -8.36 2.39
N VAL A 26 1.87 -7.63 2.99
CA VAL A 26 2.29 -6.32 2.51
C VAL A 26 3.38 -6.52 1.45
N SER A 27 3.15 -6.02 0.25
CA SER A 27 4.19 -5.92 -0.77
C SER A 27 5.23 -4.91 -0.33
N ALA A 28 6.48 -5.35 -0.17
CA ALA A 28 7.59 -4.50 0.23
C ALA A 28 8.82 -4.73 -0.66
N GLY A 29 9.62 -3.68 -0.80
CA GLY A 29 10.87 -3.68 -1.53
C GLY A 29 11.97 -3.07 -0.70
N ARG A 30 13.11 -2.80 -1.33
CA ARG A 30 14.25 -2.19 -0.68
C ARG A 30 14.79 -1.05 -1.52
N LEU A 31 15.06 0.08 -0.89
CA LEU A 31 15.82 1.16 -1.50
C LEU A 31 17.24 0.67 -1.81
N THR A 32 17.65 0.81 -3.07
CA THR A 32 18.99 0.42 -3.56
C THR A 32 19.90 1.63 -3.74
N ARG A 33 19.34 2.82 -3.99
CA ARG A 33 20.08 4.07 -4.17
C ARG A 33 19.20 5.27 -3.81
N ILE A 34 19.84 6.32 -3.29
CA ILE A 34 19.20 7.61 -3.00
C ILE A 34 20.02 8.70 -3.69
N ASN A 35 19.37 9.48 -4.56
CA ASN A 35 19.96 10.59 -5.32
C ASN A 35 19.14 11.86 -5.08
N GLY A 36 19.32 12.47 -3.91
CA GLY A 36 18.53 13.63 -3.49
C GLY A 36 17.06 13.26 -3.32
N LEU A 37 16.17 13.86 -4.13
CA LEU A 37 14.73 13.62 -4.09
C LEU A 37 14.30 12.32 -4.79
N VAL A 38 15.14 11.77 -5.68
CA VAL A 38 14.82 10.56 -6.43
C VAL A 38 15.49 9.36 -5.77
N MET A 39 14.71 8.29 -5.60
CA MET A 39 15.15 7.04 -4.98
C MET A 39 14.95 5.88 -5.96
N GLU A 40 15.87 4.93 -5.94
CA GLU A 40 15.74 3.67 -6.67
C GLU A 40 15.34 2.57 -5.68
N ALA A 41 14.34 1.77 -6.05
CA ALA A 41 13.86 0.64 -5.26
C ALA A 41 13.81 -0.63 -6.12
N ALA A 42 14.06 -1.77 -5.50
CA ALA A 42 13.93 -3.09 -6.12
C ALA A 42 13.08 -4.03 -5.25
N GLY A 43 12.52 -5.07 -5.86
CA GLY A 43 11.69 -6.07 -5.18
C GLY A 43 10.20 -5.76 -5.14
N LEU A 44 9.76 -4.71 -5.82
CA LEU A 44 8.35 -4.30 -5.96
C LEU A 44 7.98 -4.18 -7.44
N ARG A 45 6.70 -4.42 -7.75
CA ARG A 45 6.07 -4.06 -9.03
C ARG A 45 4.92 -3.13 -8.71
N LEU A 46 5.08 -1.87 -9.11
CA LEU A 46 4.13 -0.80 -8.85
C LEU A 46 4.00 0.01 -10.14
N PRO A 47 2.79 0.44 -10.53
CA PRO A 47 2.61 1.21 -11.75
C PRO A 47 3.17 2.63 -11.60
N LEU A 48 3.45 3.29 -12.73
CA LEU A 48 3.78 4.71 -12.76
C LEU A 48 2.68 5.53 -12.09
N GLY A 49 3.06 6.49 -11.25
CA GLY A 49 2.15 7.32 -10.48
C GLY A 49 1.56 6.66 -9.23
N SER A 50 1.94 5.42 -8.93
CA SER A 50 1.51 4.77 -7.69
C SER A 50 2.16 5.44 -6.48
N GLY A 51 1.34 5.79 -5.49
CA GLY A 51 1.81 6.21 -4.17
C GLY A 51 2.38 5.04 -3.39
N CYS A 52 3.52 5.26 -2.74
CA CYS A 52 4.16 4.28 -1.88
C CYS A 52 4.73 4.94 -0.62
N LEU A 53 5.00 4.11 0.39
CA LEU A 53 5.58 4.56 1.65
C LEU A 53 7.03 4.09 1.75
N VAL A 54 7.93 5.02 2.02
CA VAL A 54 9.34 4.76 2.31
C VAL A 54 9.54 4.80 3.82
N MET A 55 10.00 3.70 4.39
CA MET A 55 10.36 3.64 5.81
C MET A 55 11.60 4.49 6.08
N ALA A 56 11.46 5.48 6.98
CA ALA A 56 12.56 6.28 7.48
C ALA A 56 13.21 5.61 8.70
N PRO A 57 14.52 5.82 8.93
CA PRO A 57 15.15 5.45 10.19
C PRO A 57 14.37 6.02 11.38
N GLY A 58 14.14 5.21 12.41
CA GLY A 58 13.34 5.62 13.59
C GLY A 58 11.84 5.36 13.50
N GLY A 59 11.35 4.71 12.42
CA GLY A 59 9.99 4.15 12.37
C GLY A 59 8.92 5.07 11.77
N GLY A 60 9.32 6.19 11.17
CA GLY A 60 8.43 7.05 10.38
C GLY A 60 8.28 6.57 8.93
N TYR A 61 7.32 7.15 8.21
CA TYR A 61 7.13 6.94 6.78
C TYR A 61 7.21 8.27 6.03
N VAL A 62 7.78 8.22 4.83
CA VAL A 62 7.76 9.30 3.85
C VAL A 62 6.92 8.84 2.67
N GLU A 63 5.93 9.65 2.29
CA GLU A 63 5.17 9.41 1.07
C GLU A 63 6.03 9.69 -0.16
N ALA A 64 5.95 8.78 -1.13
CA ALA A 64 6.64 8.89 -2.41
C ALA A 64 5.72 8.41 -3.54
N GLU A 65 6.09 8.75 -4.77
CA GLU A 65 5.38 8.34 -5.97
C GLU A 65 6.35 7.69 -6.95
N VAL A 66 5.88 6.66 -7.65
CA VAL A 66 6.66 6.00 -8.70
C VAL A 66 6.73 6.92 -9.91
N VAL A 67 7.86 7.60 -10.09
CA VAL A 67 8.08 8.55 -11.21
C VAL A 67 8.73 7.93 -12.44
N GLY A 68 9.17 6.67 -12.39
CA GLY A 68 9.79 5.98 -13.51
C GLY A 68 10.42 4.65 -13.14
N PHE A 69 10.99 3.97 -14.13
CA PHE A 69 11.63 2.67 -13.99
C PHE A 69 13.01 2.67 -14.66
N ASN A 70 13.92 1.84 -14.14
CA ASN A 70 15.21 1.63 -14.77
C ASN A 70 15.10 0.52 -15.84
N GLY A 71 15.13 0.90 -17.13
CA GLY A 71 15.02 0.00 -18.29
C GLY A 71 13.69 0.14 -19.07
N GLU A 72 13.51 -0.68 -20.13
CA GLU A 72 12.38 -0.58 -21.07
C GLU A 72 11.07 -1.24 -20.60
N LYS A 73 11.02 -1.83 -19.40
CA LYS A 73 9.82 -2.56 -18.95
C LYS A 73 8.98 -1.71 -18.02
N LEU A 74 7.81 -1.30 -18.53
CA LEU A 74 6.67 -0.85 -17.73
C LEU A 74 6.09 -2.08 -17.02
N PHE A 75 6.06 -2.07 -15.68
CA PHE A 75 5.41 -3.08 -14.85
C PHE A 75 4.34 -2.45 -13.97
#